data_AF-A0A945F4J4-F1
#
_entry.id   AF-A0A945F4J4-F1
#
_cell.length_a   1.000
_cell.length_b   1.000
_cell.length_c   1.000
_cell.angle_alpha   90.00
_cell.angle_beta   90.00
_cell.angle_gamma   90.00
#
_symmetry.space_group_name_H-M   'P 1'
#
loop_
_entity.id
_entity.type
_entity.pdbx_description
1 polymer ?
#
loop_
_entity_poly.entity_id
_entity_poly.type
_entity_poly.pdbx_seq_one_letter_code
_entity_poly.pdbx_strand_id
1 'polypeptide(L)'
;LAQTLSYGARIIQVRGTYSDCAKLAVEMSEKHGFYLAGDYAFRLEGQKSQAYEIAEQLGWKAPDYLVCPVGCGTNLSAIWKGFKELKKLDLIDSLPKLIAVQPHGCNVVVQAQNSKSKKLIVLEKPDTICSAVAAGNPLDGKKVLQGLKESKGKAVEVSDGETLEVEQMMAKEEAIFVEPSGALSMAAVQKLQEKKFFKPTDVVVCVATGNGLKDPKSATKIVPDPPTIDPEMSEVDNYLKHKLYHIQSEGIKNKQKVLWDKIPTIAQIKKIINTEFGVELTKEVLEQVLDSVRAYETKGKAVAKQDLQNIIEEHLDEYHHKNKYLEIIDFETKTSKYNKAQASVKLRYGDKVLLGQAEGVGTVDAIIKALKKGFKEHDKLFIKLTDYHVEIFTGGVDASVKVVMTAIDKNGNRIIAQATSPDVIVASVTAFEKCYNFLYYKNHK
;
A
#
# COMPACT_ATOMS: atom_id res chain seq x y z
N LEU A 1 -9.86 -13.66 -1.73
CA LEU A 1 -11.02 -13.99 -2.58
C LEU A 1 -10.66 -14.92 -3.74
N ALA A 2 -9.64 -14.58 -4.55
CA ALA A 2 -9.20 -15.41 -5.69
C ALA A 2 -9.01 -16.88 -5.33
N GLN A 3 -8.24 -17.19 -4.28
CA GLN A 3 -8.01 -18.56 -3.79
C GLN A 3 -9.33 -19.33 -3.52
N THR A 4 -10.28 -18.70 -2.84
CA THR A 4 -11.58 -19.31 -2.49
C THR A 4 -12.42 -19.60 -3.73
N LEU A 5 -12.45 -18.69 -4.71
CA LEU A 5 -13.14 -18.89 -5.99
C LEU A 5 -12.48 -20.01 -6.81
N SER A 6 -11.15 -20.01 -6.91
CA SER A 6 -10.41 -21.00 -7.69
C SER A 6 -10.56 -22.42 -7.17
N TYR A 7 -10.72 -22.61 -5.85
CA TYR A 7 -11.04 -23.92 -5.27
C TYR A 7 -12.51 -24.32 -5.42
N GLY A 8 -13.34 -23.53 -6.10
CA GLY A 8 -14.74 -23.86 -6.41
C GLY A 8 -15.72 -23.63 -5.27
N ALA A 9 -15.35 -22.83 -4.26
CA ALA A 9 -16.27 -22.51 -3.16
C ALA A 9 -17.45 -21.65 -3.65
N ARG A 10 -18.63 -21.88 -3.08
CA ARG A 10 -19.81 -21.03 -3.27
C ARG A 10 -19.74 -19.86 -2.27
N ILE A 11 -19.59 -18.64 -2.77
CA ILE A 11 -19.29 -17.47 -1.93
C ILE A 11 -20.53 -16.60 -1.76
N ILE A 12 -20.81 -16.23 -0.51
CA ILE A 12 -21.81 -15.22 -0.13
C ILE A 12 -21.06 -14.07 0.53
N GLN A 13 -21.19 -12.86 -0.02
CA GLN A 13 -20.67 -11.64 0.60
C GLN A 13 -21.75 -11.02 1.49
N VAL A 14 -21.48 -10.98 2.80
CA VAL A 14 -22.36 -10.33 3.77
C VAL A 14 -21.96 -8.87 3.90
N ARG A 15 -22.95 -7.96 3.87
CA ARG A 15 -22.73 -6.53 4.17
C ARG A 15 -22.59 -6.33 5.68
N GLY A 16 -21.48 -6.79 6.24
CA GLY A 16 -21.19 -6.76 7.67
C GLY A 16 -19.72 -7.04 7.96
N THR A 17 -19.40 -7.18 9.24
CA THR A 17 -18.07 -7.49 9.75
C THR A 17 -17.79 -9.00 9.72
N TYR A 18 -16.54 -9.39 9.99
CA TYR A 18 -16.19 -10.80 10.22
C TYR A 18 -17.04 -11.43 11.34
N SER A 19 -17.31 -10.69 12.41
CA SER A 19 -18.12 -11.16 13.54
C SER A 19 -19.57 -11.47 13.11
N ASP A 20 -20.14 -10.64 12.23
CA ASP A 20 -21.48 -10.87 11.67
C ASP A 20 -21.50 -12.13 10.81
N CYS A 21 -20.47 -12.31 9.96
CA CYS A 21 -20.30 -13.53 9.15
C CYS A 21 -20.17 -14.78 10.02
N ALA A 22 -19.39 -14.72 11.11
CA ALA A 22 -19.18 -15.85 12.01
C ALA A 22 -20.49 -16.26 12.72
N LYS A 23 -21.27 -15.28 13.20
CA LYS A 23 -22.59 -15.52 13.79
C LYS A 23 -23.55 -16.15 12.78
N LEU A 24 -23.64 -15.58 11.57
CA LEU A 24 -24.52 -16.09 10.52
C LEU A 24 -24.12 -17.51 10.08
N ALA A 25 -22.83 -17.83 10.05
CA ALA A 25 -22.34 -19.16 9.71
C ALA A 25 -22.77 -20.23 10.73
N VAL A 26 -22.80 -19.89 12.02
CA VAL A 26 -23.32 -20.77 13.09
C VAL A 26 -24.82 -21.02 12.89
N GLU A 27 -25.61 -19.95 12.75
CA GLU A 27 -27.06 -20.05 12.54
C GLU A 27 -27.40 -20.84 11.26
N MET A 28 -26.65 -20.61 10.17
CA MET A 28 -26.82 -21.33 8.91
C MET A 28 -26.45 -22.82 9.04
N SER A 29 -25.38 -23.13 9.79
CA SER A 29 -24.96 -24.51 10.06
C SER A 29 -26.04 -25.28 10.81
N GLU A 30 -26.57 -24.73 11.89
CA GLU A 30 -27.63 -25.34 12.70
C GLU A 30 -28.94 -25.50 11.92
N LYS A 31 -29.36 -24.44 11.20
CA LYS A 31 -30.65 -24.42 10.50
C LYS A 31 -30.67 -25.31 9.26
N HIS A 32 -29.57 -25.41 8.53
CA HIS A 32 -29.51 -26.09 7.24
C HIS A 32 -28.68 -27.38 7.24
N GLY A 33 -28.15 -27.80 8.40
CA GLY A 33 -27.38 -29.03 8.53
C GLY A 33 -26.01 -28.96 7.84
N PHE A 34 -25.45 -27.77 7.64
CA PHE A 34 -24.09 -27.65 7.12
C PHE A 34 -23.06 -27.95 8.21
N TYR A 35 -21.97 -28.61 7.85
CA TYR A 35 -20.83 -28.73 8.75
C TYR A 35 -20.10 -27.39 8.86
N LEU A 36 -20.01 -26.86 10.08
CA LEU A 36 -19.23 -25.65 10.35
C LEU A 36 -17.74 -26.00 10.40
N ALA A 37 -17.07 -25.96 9.26
CA ALA A 37 -15.62 -26.22 9.17
C ALA A 37 -14.76 -25.21 9.95
N GLY A 38 -15.37 -24.13 10.43
CA GLY A 38 -14.78 -23.22 11.42
C GLY A 38 -14.71 -23.79 12.84
N ASP A 39 -15.20 -25.01 13.09
CA ASP A 39 -15.27 -25.63 14.42
C ASP A 39 -13.93 -25.51 15.18
N TYR A 40 -13.97 -24.74 16.25
CA TYR A 40 -12.80 -24.27 16.96
C TYR A 40 -12.09 -25.36 17.73
N ALA A 41 -12.76 -26.47 18.08
CA ALA A 41 -12.13 -27.57 18.81
C ALA A 41 -11.06 -28.25 17.94
N PHE A 42 -11.43 -28.76 16.76
CA PHE A 42 -10.49 -29.43 15.86
C PHE A 42 -9.45 -28.48 15.28
N ARG A 43 -9.81 -27.21 15.03
CA ARG A 43 -8.84 -26.20 14.59
C ARG A 43 -7.76 -25.94 15.63
N LEU A 44 -8.13 -25.83 16.90
CA LEU A 44 -7.18 -25.64 18.00
C LEU A 44 -6.28 -26.88 18.16
N GLU A 45 -6.85 -28.09 18.13
CA GLU A 45 -6.06 -29.33 18.20
C GLU A 45 -5.10 -29.51 17.01
N GLY A 46 -5.48 -29.08 15.82
CA GLY A 46 -4.57 -29.04 14.67
C GLY A 46 -3.48 -28.00 14.84
N GLN A 47 -3.84 -26.77 15.23
CA GLN A 47 -2.89 -25.65 15.34
C GLN A 47 -1.85 -25.82 16.44
N LYS A 48 -2.13 -26.59 17.52
CA LYS A 48 -1.16 -26.80 18.60
C LYS A 48 0.10 -27.55 18.14
N SER A 49 0.02 -28.28 17.02
CA SER A 49 1.16 -29.00 16.43
C SER A 49 2.35 -28.10 16.13
N GLN A 50 2.11 -26.81 15.86
CA GLN A 50 3.17 -25.79 15.75
C GLN A 50 4.10 -25.79 16.98
N ALA A 51 3.57 -25.99 18.20
CA ALA A 51 4.41 -26.06 19.39
C ALA A 51 5.33 -27.28 19.39
N TYR A 52 4.85 -28.40 18.83
CA TYR A 52 5.61 -29.64 18.72
C TYR A 52 6.73 -29.49 17.70
N GLU A 53 6.41 -28.94 16.52
CA GLU A 53 7.40 -28.68 15.46
C GLU A 53 8.46 -27.69 15.94
N ILE A 54 8.06 -26.61 16.62
CA ILE A 54 9.01 -25.64 17.19
C ILE A 54 9.93 -26.33 18.20
N ALA A 55 9.39 -27.15 19.12
CA ALA A 55 10.20 -27.84 20.10
C ALA A 55 11.17 -28.83 19.44
N GLU A 56 10.69 -29.64 18.48
CA GLU A 56 11.48 -30.60 17.72
C GLU A 56 12.63 -29.91 16.96
N GLN A 57 12.33 -28.83 16.23
CA GLN A 57 13.32 -28.05 15.48
C GLN A 57 14.37 -27.36 16.37
N LEU A 58 14.02 -27.09 17.64
CA LEU A 58 14.94 -26.57 18.66
C LEU A 58 15.62 -27.68 19.49
N GLY A 59 15.55 -28.94 19.03
CA GLY A 59 16.17 -30.08 19.70
C GLY A 59 15.47 -30.47 20.99
N TRP A 60 14.12 -30.54 20.95
CA TRP A 60 13.23 -30.80 22.09
C TRP A 60 13.40 -29.78 23.23
N LYS A 61 13.52 -28.50 22.87
CA LYS A 61 13.59 -27.37 23.81
C LYS A 61 12.51 -26.34 23.48
N ALA A 62 11.93 -25.74 24.52
CA ALA A 62 11.10 -24.56 24.33
C ALA A 62 11.97 -23.34 24.03
N PRO A 63 11.50 -22.38 23.19
CA PRO A 63 12.14 -21.09 23.10
C PRO A 63 11.93 -20.29 24.41
N ASP A 64 12.76 -19.27 24.65
CA ASP A 64 12.53 -18.35 25.78
C ASP A 64 11.26 -17.52 25.57
N TYR A 65 11.01 -17.11 24.32
CA TYR A 65 9.83 -16.35 23.93
C TYR A 65 9.18 -16.90 22.65
N LEU A 66 7.85 -16.97 22.67
CA LEU A 66 7.03 -17.22 21.48
C LEU A 66 6.20 -15.98 21.18
N VAL A 67 6.39 -15.40 20.01
CA VAL A 67 5.73 -14.17 19.57
C VAL A 67 4.71 -14.50 18.49
N CYS A 68 3.43 -14.22 18.74
CA CYS A 68 2.34 -14.59 17.84
C CYS A 68 1.39 -13.41 17.58
N PRO A 69 1.03 -13.13 16.32
CA PRO A 69 -0.07 -12.23 15.99
C PRO A 69 -1.40 -12.76 16.57
N VAL A 70 -2.27 -11.87 17.05
CA VAL A 70 -3.53 -12.22 17.72
C VAL A 70 -4.71 -11.46 17.09
N GLY A 71 -5.49 -12.18 16.28
CA GLY A 71 -6.86 -11.82 15.92
C GLY A 71 -7.85 -12.42 16.91
N CYS A 72 -8.54 -13.51 16.51
CA CYS A 72 -9.47 -14.22 17.40
C CYS A 72 -8.81 -14.86 18.63
N GLY A 73 -7.49 -15.08 18.62
CA GLY A 73 -6.73 -15.67 19.73
C GLY A 73 -6.57 -17.19 19.70
N THR A 74 -7.21 -17.87 18.75
CA THR A 74 -7.18 -19.34 18.63
C THR A 74 -5.75 -19.88 18.44
N ASN A 75 -4.95 -19.27 17.56
CA ASN A 75 -3.60 -19.75 17.25
C ASN A 75 -2.67 -19.72 18.46
N LEU A 76 -2.55 -18.57 19.14
CA LEU A 76 -1.71 -18.44 20.33
C LEU A 76 -2.20 -19.37 21.47
N SER A 77 -3.52 -19.52 21.63
CA SER A 77 -4.10 -20.43 22.61
C SER A 77 -3.78 -21.90 22.29
N ALA A 78 -3.79 -22.28 21.01
CA ALA A 78 -3.42 -23.60 20.53
C ALA A 78 -1.94 -23.89 20.79
N ILE A 79 -1.04 -22.99 20.38
CA ILE A 79 0.40 -23.15 20.59
C ILE A 79 0.71 -23.25 22.09
N TRP A 80 0.07 -22.43 22.93
CA TRP A 80 0.23 -22.53 24.38
C TRP A 80 -0.22 -23.90 24.94
N LYS A 81 -1.34 -24.42 24.45
CA LYS A 81 -1.79 -25.79 24.80
C LYS A 81 -0.74 -26.82 24.41
N GLY A 82 -0.18 -26.73 23.21
CA GLY A 82 0.85 -27.64 22.72
C GLY A 82 2.09 -27.65 23.62
N PHE A 83 2.63 -26.49 23.98
CA PHE A 83 3.76 -26.42 24.92
C PHE A 83 3.42 -26.99 26.31
N LYS A 84 2.23 -26.72 26.84
CA LYS A 84 1.79 -27.31 28.12
C LYS A 84 1.70 -28.84 28.06
N GLU A 85 1.29 -29.40 26.93
CA GLU A 85 1.24 -30.85 26.73
C GLU A 85 2.63 -31.45 26.65
N LEU A 86 3.54 -30.86 25.87
CA LEU A 86 4.94 -31.28 25.84
C LEU A 86 5.57 -31.26 27.24
N LYS A 87 5.32 -30.18 27.99
CA LYS A 87 5.83 -30.05 29.36
C LYS A 87 5.23 -31.10 30.30
N LYS A 88 3.94 -31.39 30.18
CA LYS A 88 3.25 -32.42 30.97
C LYS A 88 3.75 -33.84 30.67
N LEU A 89 4.24 -34.07 29.45
CA LEU A 89 4.81 -35.33 29.00
C LEU A 89 6.33 -35.43 29.25
N ASP A 90 6.91 -34.45 29.94
CA ASP A 90 8.35 -34.36 30.20
C ASP A 90 9.23 -34.39 28.93
N LEU A 91 8.69 -33.93 27.79
CA LEU A 91 9.43 -33.80 26.53
C LEU A 91 10.23 -32.49 26.44
N ILE A 92 9.92 -31.51 27.29
CA ILE A 92 10.62 -30.23 27.39
C ILE A 92 10.80 -29.84 28.86
N ASP A 93 11.89 -29.13 29.18
CA ASP A 93 12.22 -28.75 30.55
C ASP A 93 11.54 -27.45 31.02
N SER A 94 11.15 -26.58 30.09
CA SER A 94 10.59 -25.26 30.38
C SER A 94 9.41 -24.92 29.47
N LEU A 95 8.71 -23.83 29.80
CA LEU A 95 7.63 -23.27 28.98
C LEU A 95 8.07 -21.89 28.46
N PRO A 96 7.72 -21.53 27.22
CA PRO A 96 8.07 -20.23 26.66
C PRO A 96 7.24 -19.13 27.33
N LYS A 97 7.79 -17.92 27.41
CA LYS A 97 7.01 -16.71 27.71
C LYS A 97 6.28 -16.26 26.44
N LEU A 98 4.96 -16.09 26.53
CA LEU A 98 4.16 -15.71 25.37
C LEU A 98 4.21 -14.20 25.13
N ILE A 99 4.30 -13.80 23.87
CA ILE A 99 4.13 -12.42 23.42
C ILE A 99 2.98 -12.38 22.41
N ALA A 100 1.82 -11.87 22.85
CA ALA A 100 0.68 -11.63 21.99
C ALA A 100 0.85 -10.29 21.25
N VAL A 101 0.69 -10.25 19.93
CA VAL A 101 0.84 -9.01 19.17
C VAL A 101 -0.47 -8.64 18.50
N GLN A 102 -0.88 -7.39 18.64
CA GLN A 102 -2.04 -6.84 17.94
C GLN A 102 -1.69 -5.53 17.23
N PRO A 103 -2.33 -5.22 16.09
CA PRO A 103 -2.21 -3.91 15.49
C PRO A 103 -2.89 -2.85 16.38
N HIS A 104 -2.40 -1.62 16.35
CA HIS A 104 -2.89 -0.53 17.20
C HIS A 104 -4.40 -0.30 17.07
N GLY A 105 -4.93 -0.30 15.84
CA GLY A 105 -6.37 -0.14 15.60
C GLY A 105 -7.22 -1.40 15.81
N CYS A 106 -6.66 -2.48 16.39
CA CYS A 106 -7.41 -3.65 16.84
C CYS A 106 -6.73 -4.35 18.05
N ASN A 107 -6.48 -3.60 19.13
CA ASN A 107 -5.64 -4.01 20.27
C ASN A 107 -6.41 -4.47 21.54
N VAL A 108 -7.57 -5.12 21.38
CA VAL A 108 -8.49 -5.50 22.47
C VAL A 108 -7.84 -6.32 23.60
N VAL A 109 -6.96 -7.28 23.26
CA VAL A 109 -6.21 -8.09 24.25
C VAL A 109 -5.16 -7.26 24.96
N VAL A 110 -4.49 -6.35 24.25
CA VAL A 110 -3.50 -5.42 24.83
C VAL A 110 -4.17 -4.52 25.87
N GLN A 111 -5.30 -3.90 25.52
CA GLN A 111 -6.08 -3.07 26.43
C GLN A 111 -6.54 -3.88 27.65
N ALA A 112 -7.07 -5.09 27.44
CA ALA A 112 -7.52 -5.94 28.52
C ALA A 112 -6.35 -6.32 29.45
N GLN A 113 -5.19 -6.70 28.93
CA GLN A 113 -4.04 -7.06 29.76
C GLN A 113 -3.51 -5.86 30.56
N ASN A 114 -3.56 -4.64 30.02
CA ASN A 114 -3.11 -3.44 30.74
C ASN A 114 -4.14 -2.91 31.74
N SER A 115 -5.42 -3.23 31.54
CA SER A 115 -6.49 -2.82 32.46
C SER A 115 -6.44 -3.54 33.81
N LYS A 116 -7.02 -2.93 34.85
CA LYS A 116 -7.25 -3.58 36.15
C LYS A 116 -8.33 -4.67 36.06
N SER A 117 -9.36 -4.46 35.24
CA SER A 117 -10.52 -5.35 35.13
C SER A 117 -10.27 -6.63 34.34
N LYS A 118 -9.21 -6.65 33.51
CA LYS A 118 -8.89 -7.75 32.56
C LYS A 118 -10.06 -8.12 31.64
N LYS A 119 -11.00 -7.18 31.43
CA LYS A 119 -12.16 -7.39 30.57
C LYS A 119 -11.79 -7.07 29.12
N LEU A 120 -12.20 -7.95 28.21
CA LEU A 120 -12.16 -7.70 26.77
C LEU A 120 -13.33 -6.77 26.44
N ILE A 121 -13.02 -5.58 25.95
CA ILE A 121 -14.03 -4.62 25.47
C ILE A 121 -14.09 -4.77 23.96
N VAL A 122 -15.28 -5.06 23.44
CA VAL A 122 -15.47 -5.27 22.01
C VAL A 122 -15.19 -3.97 21.27
N LEU A 123 -14.38 -4.06 20.22
CA LEU A 123 -14.16 -3.00 19.26
C LEU A 123 -15.06 -3.24 18.05
N GLU A 124 -16.05 -2.37 17.84
CA GLU A 124 -17.03 -2.57 16.75
C GLU A 124 -16.41 -2.42 15.36
N LYS A 125 -15.45 -1.51 15.20
CA LYS A 125 -14.81 -1.19 13.93
C LYS A 125 -13.28 -1.26 14.07
N PRO A 126 -12.68 -2.45 13.90
CA PRO A 126 -11.25 -2.58 13.71
C PRO A 126 -10.77 -1.75 12.52
N ASP A 127 -9.68 -1.01 12.70
CA ASP A 127 -9.08 -0.20 11.64
C ASP A 127 -7.58 -0.51 11.53
N THR A 128 -7.22 -1.33 10.56
CA THR A 128 -5.83 -1.75 10.33
C THR A 128 -5.69 -2.39 8.96
N ILE A 129 -4.53 -2.22 8.34
CA ILE A 129 -4.10 -3.01 7.17
C ILE A 129 -3.97 -4.51 7.47
N CYS A 130 -3.80 -4.89 8.75
CA CYS A 130 -3.59 -6.27 9.18
C CYS A 130 -4.91 -7.04 9.21
N SER A 131 -5.52 -7.23 8.03
CA SER A 131 -6.88 -7.75 7.90
C SER A 131 -7.06 -9.16 8.50
N ALA A 132 -6.01 -9.99 8.52
CA ALA A 132 -6.11 -11.35 9.06
C ALA A 132 -6.29 -11.39 10.59
N VAL A 133 -5.94 -10.30 11.29
CA VAL A 133 -6.08 -10.16 12.75
C VAL A 133 -7.01 -9.03 13.17
N ALA A 134 -7.73 -8.41 12.23
CA ALA A 134 -8.72 -7.36 12.47
C ALA A 134 -10.02 -7.92 13.10
N ALA A 135 -9.89 -8.52 14.29
CA ALA A 135 -10.99 -9.15 15.03
C ALA A 135 -11.27 -8.39 16.33
N GLY A 136 -12.21 -7.43 16.26
CA GLY A 136 -12.57 -6.57 17.40
C GLY A 136 -13.33 -7.27 18.53
N ASN A 137 -13.76 -8.51 18.32
CA ASN A 137 -14.29 -9.39 19.38
C ASN A 137 -13.52 -10.73 19.36
N PRO A 138 -12.38 -10.83 20.06
CA PRO A 138 -11.54 -12.02 19.99
C PRO A 138 -12.19 -13.20 20.71
N LEU A 139 -12.65 -14.19 19.94
CA LEU A 139 -13.35 -15.38 20.44
C LEU A 139 -12.63 -16.10 21.59
N ASP A 140 -11.33 -16.33 21.41
CA ASP A 140 -10.45 -17.00 22.39
C ASP A 140 -9.64 -15.99 23.22
N GLY A 141 -10.03 -14.70 23.24
CA GLY A 141 -9.29 -13.65 23.96
C GLY A 141 -9.09 -13.96 25.45
N LYS A 142 -10.05 -14.64 26.10
CA LYS A 142 -9.91 -15.07 27.50
C LYS A 142 -8.82 -16.13 27.67
N LYS A 143 -8.72 -17.09 26.73
CA LYS A 143 -7.67 -18.12 26.73
C LYS A 143 -6.30 -17.48 26.49
N VAL A 144 -6.22 -16.47 25.62
CA VAL A 144 -5.00 -15.67 25.42
C VAL A 144 -4.58 -14.99 26.72
N LEU A 145 -5.48 -14.25 27.38
CA LEU A 145 -5.17 -13.58 28.66
C LEU A 145 -4.70 -14.57 29.74
N GLN A 146 -5.32 -15.75 29.80
CA GLN A 146 -4.90 -16.83 30.69
C GLN A 146 -3.50 -17.34 30.33
N GLY A 147 -3.22 -17.60 29.05
CA GLY A 147 -1.90 -18.03 28.59
C GLY A 147 -0.81 -16.99 28.89
N LEU A 148 -1.09 -15.71 28.68
CA LEU A 148 -0.18 -14.61 29.06
C LEU A 148 0.09 -14.60 30.57
N LYS A 149 -0.93 -14.82 31.40
CA LYS A 149 -0.75 -14.91 32.86
C LYS A 149 0.08 -16.13 33.27
N GLU A 150 -0.25 -17.32 32.75
CA GLU A 150 0.44 -18.57 33.09
C GLU A 150 1.90 -18.56 32.64
N SER A 151 2.19 -18.05 31.45
CA SER A 151 3.53 -17.95 30.88
C SER A 151 4.35 -16.76 31.37
N LYS A 152 3.78 -15.88 32.22
CA LYS A 152 4.38 -14.58 32.57
C LYS A 152 4.74 -13.74 31.33
N GLY A 153 3.90 -13.86 30.30
CA GLY A 153 4.01 -13.20 29.02
C GLY A 153 3.38 -11.80 28.98
N LYS A 154 3.39 -11.19 27.79
CA LYS A 154 2.83 -9.85 27.57
C LYS A 154 2.13 -9.70 26.22
N ALA A 155 1.28 -8.70 26.12
CA ALA A 155 0.64 -8.25 24.91
C ALA A 155 1.31 -6.95 24.47
N VAL A 156 1.58 -6.84 23.17
CA VAL A 156 2.26 -5.72 22.54
C VAL A 156 1.38 -5.22 21.41
N GLU A 157 1.24 -3.90 21.33
CA GLU A 157 0.64 -3.26 20.18
C GLU A 157 1.72 -2.74 19.22
N VAL A 158 1.43 -2.84 17.92
CA VAL A 158 2.28 -2.38 16.82
C VAL A 158 1.42 -1.56 15.87
N SER A 159 1.94 -0.45 15.36
CA SER A 159 1.27 0.36 14.35
C SER A 159 1.35 -0.27 12.96
N ASP A 160 0.45 0.11 12.07
CA ASP A 160 0.47 -0.33 10.67
C ASP A 160 1.77 0.06 9.97
N GLY A 161 2.32 1.24 10.29
CA GLY A 161 3.62 1.70 9.81
C GLY A 161 4.77 0.80 10.30
N GLU A 162 4.89 0.58 11.61
CA GLU A 162 5.91 -0.35 12.13
C GLU A 162 5.80 -1.75 11.49
N THR A 163 4.57 -2.22 11.23
CA THR A 163 4.31 -3.55 10.66
C THR A 163 4.82 -3.68 9.22
N LEU A 164 4.45 -2.74 8.35
CA LEU A 164 4.85 -2.76 6.95
C LEU A 164 6.37 -2.51 6.79
N GLU A 165 7.02 -1.76 7.68
CA GLU A 165 8.48 -1.57 7.65
C GLU A 165 9.19 -2.89 7.87
N VAL A 166 8.71 -3.63 8.87
CA VAL A 166 9.23 -4.95 9.21
C VAL A 166 8.93 -5.96 8.10
N GLU A 167 7.74 -5.90 7.47
CA GLU A 167 7.41 -6.74 6.33
C GLU A 167 8.45 -6.61 5.20
N GLN A 168 8.83 -5.37 4.85
CA GLN A 168 9.87 -5.13 3.83
C GLN A 168 11.25 -5.55 4.29
N MET A 169 11.60 -5.28 5.55
CA MET A 169 12.88 -5.69 6.11
C MET A 169 13.03 -7.22 6.06
N MET A 170 12.01 -7.96 6.48
CA MET A 170 12.00 -9.43 6.41
C MET A 170 12.18 -9.93 4.97
N ALA A 171 11.55 -9.29 3.99
CA ALA A 171 11.70 -9.66 2.59
C ALA A 171 13.10 -9.32 2.04
N LYS A 172 13.63 -8.13 2.38
CA LYS A 172 14.89 -7.60 1.83
C LYS A 172 16.13 -8.23 2.46
N GLU A 173 16.11 -8.46 3.77
CA GLU A 173 17.28 -8.90 4.53
C GLU A 173 17.30 -10.42 4.73
N GLU A 174 16.12 -11.06 4.85
CA GLU A 174 16.02 -12.49 5.20
C GLU A 174 15.33 -13.33 4.12
N ALA A 175 14.89 -12.73 3.01
CA ALA A 175 14.11 -13.38 1.95
C ALA A 175 12.81 -14.05 2.45
N ILE A 176 12.21 -13.53 3.54
CA ILE A 176 10.95 -14.01 4.11
C ILE A 176 9.84 -13.03 3.76
N PHE A 177 9.06 -13.35 2.72
CA PHE A 177 7.95 -12.51 2.28
C PHE A 177 6.60 -12.94 2.90
N VAL A 178 6.09 -12.14 3.83
CA VAL A 178 4.87 -12.39 4.60
C VAL A 178 3.78 -11.36 4.26
N GLU A 179 2.52 -11.69 4.53
CA GLU A 179 1.45 -10.67 4.50
C GLU A 179 1.60 -9.73 5.72
N PRO A 180 0.98 -8.52 5.74
CA PRO A 180 1.18 -7.57 6.84
C PRO A 180 0.95 -8.17 8.23
N SER A 181 -0.09 -9.01 8.40
CA SER A 181 -0.36 -9.68 9.69
C SER A 181 0.74 -10.66 10.11
N GLY A 182 1.46 -11.25 9.15
CA GLY A 182 2.59 -12.14 9.41
C GLY A 182 3.84 -11.42 9.92
N ALA A 183 4.00 -10.12 9.60
CA ALA A 183 5.12 -9.29 10.06
C ALA A 183 4.97 -8.81 11.51
N LEU A 184 3.76 -8.85 12.08
CA LEU A 184 3.47 -8.35 13.44
C LEU A 184 4.38 -8.97 14.50
N SER A 185 4.66 -10.27 14.43
CA SER A 185 5.52 -10.94 15.42
C SER A 185 6.94 -10.34 15.44
N MET A 186 7.54 -10.19 14.26
CA MET A 186 8.87 -9.59 14.15
C MET A 186 8.86 -8.09 14.50
N ALA A 187 7.78 -7.37 14.16
CA ALA A 187 7.65 -5.95 14.49
C ALA A 187 7.59 -5.71 16.01
N ALA A 188 6.90 -6.59 16.74
CA ALA A 188 6.92 -6.57 18.19
C ALA A 188 8.31 -6.89 18.76
N VAL A 189 9.05 -7.83 18.16
CA VAL A 189 10.43 -8.13 18.57
C VAL A 189 11.32 -6.90 18.39
N GLN A 190 11.29 -6.24 17.24
CA GLN A 190 12.06 -5.03 16.98
C GLN A 190 11.74 -3.93 18.02
N LYS A 191 10.46 -3.66 18.24
CA LYS A 191 9.98 -2.66 19.22
C LYS A 191 10.39 -2.98 20.67
N LEU A 192 10.40 -4.26 21.05
CA LEU A 192 10.84 -4.69 22.37
C LEU A 192 12.37 -4.63 22.50
N GLN A 193 13.09 -4.92 21.42
CA GLN A 193 14.56 -4.91 21.40
C GLN A 193 15.13 -3.49 21.50
N GLU A 194 14.47 -2.48 20.94
CA GLU A 194 14.80 -1.06 21.17
C GLU A 194 14.81 -0.69 22.66
N LYS A 195 14.01 -1.42 23.47
CA LYS A 195 13.93 -1.26 24.93
C LYS A 195 14.82 -2.23 25.69
N LYS A 196 15.73 -2.94 25.01
CA LYS A 196 16.64 -3.96 25.56
C LYS A 196 15.90 -5.03 26.37
N PHE A 197 14.72 -5.43 25.89
CA PHE A 197 13.87 -6.39 26.60
C PHE A 197 14.45 -7.81 26.58
N PHE A 198 15.06 -8.23 25.48
CA PHE A 198 15.67 -9.55 25.32
C PHE A 198 17.13 -9.55 25.74
N LYS A 199 17.60 -10.68 26.27
CA LYS A 199 19.03 -10.94 26.50
C LYS A 199 19.67 -11.45 25.20
N PRO A 200 21.00 -11.26 25.03
CA PRO A 200 21.72 -11.78 23.86
C PRO A 200 21.62 -13.30 23.66
N THR A 201 21.33 -14.05 24.71
CA THR A 201 21.21 -15.52 24.69
C THR A 201 19.77 -16.02 24.55
N ASP A 202 18.77 -15.12 24.57
CA ASP A 202 17.37 -15.53 24.50
C ASP A 202 17.04 -16.07 23.10
N VAL A 203 16.37 -17.22 23.03
CA VAL A 203 15.80 -17.77 21.79
C VAL A 203 14.38 -17.25 21.62
N VAL A 204 14.13 -16.52 20.54
CA VAL A 204 12.83 -15.92 20.23
C VAL A 204 12.27 -16.52 18.95
N VAL A 205 11.06 -17.07 19.01
CA VAL A 205 10.35 -17.62 17.84
C VAL A 205 9.22 -16.67 17.45
N CYS A 206 9.31 -16.13 16.23
CA CYS A 206 8.28 -15.29 15.62
C CYS A 206 7.39 -16.12 14.71
N VAL A 207 6.09 -16.18 15.01
CA VAL A 207 5.11 -16.87 14.16
C VAL A 207 4.75 -15.95 12.98
N ALA A 208 5.20 -16.32 11.78
CA ALA A 208 4.83 -15.70 10.51
C ALA A 208 3.60 -16.42 9.92
N THR A 209 2.40 -15.87 10.11
CA THR A 209 1.14 -16.61 9.91
C THR A 209 0.69 -16.77 8.47
N GLY A 210 1.23 -16.00 7.53
CA GLY A 210 0.75 -15.99 6.15
C GLY A 210 1.78 -15.48 5.15
N ASN A 211 1.72 -16.06 3.95
CA ASN A 211 2.58 -15.72 2.82
C ASN A 211 2.17 -14.36 2.21
N GLY A 212 3.15 -13.56 1.79
CA GLY A 212 2.94 -12.22 1.23
C GLY A 212 2.07 -12.19 -0.04
N LEU A 213 2.01 -13.28 -0.80
CA LEU A 213 1.14 -13.40 -1.98
C LEU A 213 -0.36 -13.38 -1.66
N LYS A 214 -0.75 -13.48 -0.38
CA LYS A 214 -2.15 -13.30 0.04
C LYS A 214 -2.62 -11.86 -0.09
N ASP A 215 -1.74 -10.89 0.13
CA ASP A 215 -2.07 -9.46 0.07
C ASP A 215 -0.97 -8.66 -0.64
N PRO A 216 -0.77 -8.89 -1.95
CA PRO A 216 0.26 -8.17 -2.71
C PRO A 216 -0.03 -6.66 -2.76
N LYS A 217 -1.30 -6.26 -2.64
CA LYS A 217 -1.68 -4.84 -2.67
C LYS A 217 -1.18 -4.10 -1.45
N SER A 218 -1.29 -4.68 -0.25
CA SER A 218 -0.76 -4.03 0.94
C SER A 218 0.77 -4.01 0.95
N ALA A 219 1.41 -5.06 0.46
CA ALA A 219 2.87 -5.12 0.33
C ALA A 219 3.42 -3.99 -0.58
N THR A 220 2.73 -3.66 -1.67
CA THR A 220 3.17 -2.61 -2.60
C THR A 220 2.82 -1.18 -2.18
N LYS A 221 1.90 -0.96 -1.23
CA LYS A 221 1.51 0.41 -0.79
C LYS A 221 2.69 1.28 -0.37
N ILE A 222 3.74 0.64 0.15
CA ILE A 222 4.88 1.31 0.75
C ILE A 222 6.17 1.17 -0.05
N VAL A 223 6.12 0.42 -1.14
CA VAL A 223 7.19 0.41 -2.13
C VAL A 223 6.89 1.54 -3.11
N PRO A 224 7.88 2.36 -3.51
CA PRO A 224 7.68 3.30 -4.61
C PRO A 224 7.50 2.54 -5.92
N ASP A 225 6.74 3.11 -6.86
CA ASP A 225 6.67 2.54 -8.20
C ASP A 225 8.06 2.53 -8.85
N PRO A 226 8.38 1.51 -9.65
CA PRO A 226 9.57 1.57 -10.46
C PRO A 226 9.42 2.70 -11.51
N PRO A 227 10.50 3.44 -11.81
CA PRO A 227 10.48 4.43 -12.87
C PRO A 227 10.21 3.75 -14.21
N THR A 228 9.47 4.45 -15.06
CA THR A 228 9.15 4.00 -16.42
C THR A 228 10.06 4.74 -17.39
N ILE A 229 10.80 4.00 -18.22
CA ILE A 229 11.64 4.57 -19.27
C ILE A 229 11.16 4.11 -20.64
N ASP A 230 11.37 4.95 -21.65
CA ASP A 230 11.21 4.52 -23.04
C ASP A 230 12.26 3.44 -23.39
N PRO A 231 11.98 2.55 -24.36
CA PRO A 231 12.88 1.45 -24.74
C PRO A 231 14.09 1.96 -25.56
N GLU A 232 14.82 2.94 -25.04
CA GLU A 232 15.99 3.58 -25.66
C GLU A 232 17.18 3.55 -24.70
N MET A 233 18.39 3.24 -25.19
CA MET A 233 19.58 3.15 -24.34
C MET A 233 19.96 4.48 -23.68
N SER A 234 19.63 5.62 -24.31
CA SER A 234 19.83 6.94 -23.71
C SER A 234 19.04 7.12 -22.41
N GLU A 235 17.86 6.52 -22.30
CA GLU A 235 17.07 6.56 -21.07
C GLU A 235 17.68 5.69 -19.97
N VAL A 236 18.24 4.53 -20.34
CA VAL A 236 19.00 3.68 -19.40
C VAL A 236 20.23 4.42 -18.90
N ASP A 237 20.97 5.09 -19.79
CA ASP A 237 22.16 5.88 -19.43
C ASP A 237 21.79 7.03 -18.49
N ASN A 238 20.68 7.72 -18.74
CA ASN A 238 20.16 8.77 -17.86
C ASN A 238 19.74 8.20 -16.48
N TYR A 239 19.02 7.07 -16.48
CA TYR A 239 18.59 6.37 -15.27
C TYR A 239 19.77 6.02 -14.35
N LEU A 240 20.86 5.49 -14.93
CA LEU A 240 22.09 5.15 -14.22
C LEU A 240 22.87 6.39 -13.80
N LYS A 241 23.04 7.37 -14.69
CA LYS A 241 23.80 8.61 -14.46
C LYS A 241 23.22 9.42 -13.31
N HIS A 242 21.89 9.54 -13.25
CA HIS A 242 21.18 10.27 -12.20
C HIS A 242 20.85 9.41 -10.97
N LYS A 243 21.28 8.14 -10.99
CA LYS A 243 21.08 7.15 -9.93
C LYS A 243 19.63 7.01 -9.46
N LEU A 244 18.71 7.04 -10.40
CA LEU A 244 17.27 6.97 -10.11
C LEU A 244 16.87 5.62 -9.47
N TYR A 245 17.74 4.60 -9.53
CA TYR A 245 17.59 3.35 -8.80
C TYR A 245 17.70 3.49 -7.27
N HIS A 246 18.24 4.60 -6.74
CA HIS A 246 18.29 4.86 -5.28
C HIS A 246 16.98 5.39 -4.70
N ILE A 247 16.03 5.81 -5.54
CA ILE A 247 14.69 6.24 -5.11
C ILE A 247 13.95 5.10 -4.34
N GLN A 248 14.39 3.85 -4.50
CA GLN A 248 13.83 2.66 -3.87
C GLN A 248 14.17 2.44 -2.38
N SER A 249 15.10 3.19 -1.76
CA SER A 249 15.79 2.66 -0.57
C SER A 249 15.29 3.05 0.84
N GLU A 250 14.18 3.76 1.04
CA GLU A 250 13.73 4.10 2.41
C GLU A 250 12.28 3.75 2.74
N GLY A 251 12.12 3.02 3.85
CA GLY A 251 10.84 2.58 4.43
C GLY A 251 9.93 3.70 4.97
N ILE A 252 8.82 3.26 5.55
CA ILE A 252 7.55 3.98 5.73
C ILE A 252 7.62 5.23 6.58
N LYS A 253 8.55 5.32 7.53
CA LYS A 253 8.75 6.49 8.38
C LYS A 253 8.81 7.80 7.61
N ASN A 254 9.09 7.74 6.31
CA ASN A 254 9.24 8.89 5.46
C ASN A 254 8.15 9.09 4.37
N LYS A 255 7.24 8.14 4.05
CA LYS A 255 6.28 8.34 2.92
C LYS A 255 5.27 9.47 3.15
N GLN A 256 4.69 9.55 4.35
CA GLN A 256 3.76 10.60 4.75
C GLN A 256 4.44 11.73 5.55
N LYS A 257 5.77 11.75 5.62
CA LYS A 257 6.49 12.86 6.21
C LYS A 257 6.18 14.09 5.38
N VAL A 258 5.42 15.00 5.96
CA VAL A 258 5.20 16.33 5.39
C VAL A 258 6.58 16.98 5.31
N LEU A 259 7.02 17.25 4.09
CA LEU A 259 8.29 17.90 3.86
C LEU A 259 8.15 19.40 4.09
N TRP A 260 7.00 19.96 3.70
CA TRP A 260 6.72 21.39 3.78
C TRP A 260 5.25 21.72 4.02
N ASP A 261 5.03 22.74 4.84
CA ASP A 261 3.74 23.42 5.01
C ASP A 261 3.68 24.78 4.29
N LYS A 262 4.80 25.22 3.69
CA LYS A 262 4.96 26.49 2.96
C LYS A 262 5.88 26.31 1.74
N ILE A 263 5.71 27.11 0.68
CA ILE A 263 6.59 27.03 -0.52
C ILE A 263 8.09 27.09 -0.13
N PRO A 264 8.86 26.03 -0.42
CA PRO A 264 10.31 26.03 -0.21
C PRO A 264 11.04 26.86 -1.28
N THR A 265 12.23 27.35 -0.96
CA THR A 265 13.16 27.92 -1.94
C THR A 265 13.82 26.82 -2.77
N ILE A 266 14.34 27.16 -3.97
CA ILE A 266 15.12 26.23 -4.81
C ILE A 266 16.26 25.57 -4.03
N ALA A 267 16.93 26.32 -3.14
CA ALA A 267 17.99 25.78 -2.29
C ALA A 267 17.49 24.75 -1.27
N GLN A 268 16.30 24.98 -0.69
CA GLN A 268 15.66 24.03 0.23
C GLN A 268 15.17 22.78 -0.50
N ILE A 269 14.56 22.92 -1.68
CA ILE A 269 14.19 21.79 -2.55
C ILE A 269 15.43 20.97 -2.88
N LYS A 270 16.49 21.60 -3.40
CA LYS A 270 17.73 20.90 -3.76
C LYS A 270 18.33 20.12 -2.59
N LYS A 271 18.38 20.73 -1.40
CA LYS A 271 18.90 20.08 -0.20
C LYS A 271 18.07 18.85 0.17
N ILE A 272 16.74 18.97 0.15
CA ILE A 272 15.83 17.88 0.49
C ILE A 272 15.88 16.77 -0.55
N ILE A 273 15.96 17.11 -1.83
CA ILE A 273 16.08 16.11 -2.90
C ILE A 273 17.35 15.28 -2.75
N ASN A 274 18.47 15.94 -2.47
CA ASN A 274 19.74 15.26 -2.24
C ASN A 274 19.69 14.42 -0.95
N THR A 275 19.17 14.97 0.15
CA THR A 275 19.14 14.29 1.46
C THR A 275 18.17 13.11 1.49
N GLU A 276 16.97 13.27 0.92
CA GLU A 276 15.86 12.33 1.07
C GLU A 276 15.78 11.30 -0.06
N PHE A 277 16.36 11.58 -1.25
CA PHE A 277 16.31 10.68 -2.41
C PHE A 277 17.69 10.36 -3.01
N GLY A 278 18.75 11.05 -2.59
CA GLY A 278 20.10 10.83 -3.13
C GLY A 278 20.27 11.22 -4.60
N VAL A 279 19.37 12.05 -5.14
CA VAL A 279 19.35 12.47 -6.55
C VAL A 279 19.95 13.87 -6.70
N GLU A 280 20.75 14.08 -7.75
CA GLU A 280 21.21 15.41 -8.16
C GLU A 280 20.48 15.87 -9.43
N LEU A 281 19.73 16.97 -9.29
CA LEU A 281 18.95 17.58 -10.37
C LEU A 281 19.63 18.86 -10.89
N THR A 282 19.42 19.16 -12.16
CA THR A 282 19.86 20.41 -12.79
C THR A 282 19.03 21.58 -12.28
N LYS A 283 19.54 22.81 -12.44
CA LYS A 283 18.83 24.04 -12.00
C LYS A 283 17.46 24.17 -12.68
N GLU A 284 17.38 23.80 -13.95
CA GLU A 284 16.16 23.88 -14.77
C GLU A 284 15.08 22.93 -14.25
N VAL A 285 15.43 21.68 -13.91
CA VAL A 285 14.48 20.70 -13.33
C VAL A 285 14.04 21.13 -11.92
N LEU A 286 14.95 21.71 -11.13
CA LEU A 286 14.59 22.22 -9.80
C LEU A 286 13.56 23.37 -9.87
N GLU A 287 13.60 24.20 -10.91
CA GLU A 287 12.61 25.25 -11.15
C GLU A 287 11.24 24.66 -11.52
N GLN A 288 11.19 23.63 -12.37
CA GLN A 288 9.96 22.91 -12.73
C GLN A 288 9.33 22.19 -11.53
N VAL A 289 10.16 21.47 -10.75
CA VAL A 289 9.73 20.83 -9.50
C VAL A 289 9.13 21.86 -8.53
N LEU A 290 9.75 23.04 -8.40
CA LEU A 290 9.23 24.11 -7.55
C LEU A 290 7.85 24.60 -8.01
N ASP A 291 7.64 24.74 -9.33
CA ASP A 291 6.35 25.18 -9.86
C ASP A 291 5.25 24.14 -9.62
N SER A 292 5.55 22.85 -9.77
CA SER A 292 4.62 21.77 -9.42
C SER A 292 4.32 21.73 -7.92
N VAL A 293 5.31 21.99 -7.05
CA VAL A 293 5.12 22.11 -5.59
C VAL A 293 4.19 23.29 -5.24
N ARG A 294 4.28 24.43 -5.93
CA ARG A 294 3.39 25.60 -5.71
C ARG A 294 1.91 25.28 -6.00
N ALA A 295 1.64 24.38 -6.95
CA ALA A 295 0.28 23.96 -7.28
C ALA A 295 -0.41 23.18 -6.14
N TYR A 296 0.37 22.48 -5.30
CA TYR A 296 -0.16 21.77 -4.12
C TYR A 296 -0.56 22.75 -3.01
N GLU A 297 0.27 23.77 -2.73
CA GLU A 297 -0.02 24.77 -1.69
C GLU A 297 -1.22 25.66 -2.05
N THR A 298 -1.37 26.04 -3.33
CA THR A 298 -2.54 26.83 -3.80
C THR A 298 -3.87 26.12 -3.51
N LYS A 299 -3.86 24.79 -3.36
CA LYS A 299 -5.03 23.97 -3.00
C LYS A 299 -5.11 23.64 -1.50
N GLY A 300 -4.26 24.23 -0.67
CA GLY A 300 -4.21 24.00 0.77
C GLY A 300 -3.67 22.62 1.17
N LYS A 301 -2.91 21.96 0.28
CA LYS A 301 -2.36 20.63 0.53
C LYS A 301 -0.90 20.68 0.93
N ALA A 302 -0.54 19.95 1.98
CA ALA A 302 0.84 19.68 2.36
C ALA A 302 1.48 18.72 1.34
N VAL A 303 2.78 18.89 1.08
CA VAL A 303 3.54 18.01 0.16
C VAL A 303 4.23 16.94 0.99
N ALA A 304 3.80 15.69 0.82
CA ALA A 304 4.47 14.55 1.43
C ALA A 304 5.69 14.13 0.59
N LYS A 305 6.58 13.32 1.18
CA LYS A 305 7.75 12.79 0.45
C LYS A 305 7.38 12.05 -0.83
N GLN A 306 6.28 11.29 -0.82
CA GLN A 306 5.80 10.61 -2.02
C GLN A 306 5.33 11.58 -3.11
N ASP A 307 4.63 12.66 -2.75
CA ASP A 307 4.20 13.67 -3.74
C ASP A 307 5.43 14.31 -4.39
N LEU A 308 6.45 14.66 -3.59
CA LEU A 308 7.69 15.20 -4.12
C LEU A 308 8.44 14.19 -5.01
N GLN A 309 8.48 12.91 -4.64
CA GLN A 309 9.07 11.86 -5.47
C GLN A 309 8.40 11.80 -6.84
N ASN A 310 7.06 11.77 -6.86
CA ASN A 310 6.29 11.71 -8.10
C ASN A 310 6.51 12.96 -8.96
N ILE A 311 6.62 14.14 -8.35
CA ILE A 311 6.95 15.40 -9.04
C ILE A 311 8.36 15.35 -9.64
N ILE A 312 9.33 14.77 -8.93
CA ILE A 312 10.70 14.62 -9.43
C ILE A 312 10.75 13.67 -10.62
N GLU A 313 10.13 12.50 -10.51
CA GLU A 313 10.02 11.53 -11.61
C GLU A 313 9.34 12.16 -12.84
N GLU A 314 8.25 12.90 -12.61
CA GLU A 314 7.52 13.62 -13.65
C GLU A 314 8.39 14.60 -14.45
N HIS A 315 9.26 15.36 -13.80
CA HIS A 315 10.12 16.35 -14.48
C HIS A 315 11.46 15.79 -14.95
N LEU A 316 11.87 14.62 -14.47
CA LEU A 316 13.00 13.88 -15.03
C LEU A 316 12.66 13.30 -16.41
N ASP A 317 11.42 12.82 -16.60
CA ASP A 317 10.91 12.33 -17.89
C ASP A 317 10.79 13.45 -18.95
N GLU A 318 10.69 14.73 -18.54
CA GLU A 318 10.48 15.88 -19.44
C GLU A 318 11.75 16.40 -20.14
N TYR A 319 12.91 15.76 -19.95
CA TYR A 319 14.19 16.32 -20.42
C TYR A 319 14.37 16.41 -21.94
N HIS A 320 13.43 15.94 -22.75
CA HIS A 320 13.59 15.95 -24.21
C HIS A 320 12.86 17.06 -24.97
N HIS A 321 11.91 17.80 -24.39
CA HIS A 321 11.01 18.63 -25.19
C HIS A 321 10.70 20.02 -24.60
N LYS A 322 11.69 20.92 -24.66
CA LYS A 322 11.58 22.31 -24.15
C LYS A 322 10.40 23.12 -24.72
N ASN A 323 9.84 22.76 -25.88
CA ASN A 323 8.68 23.44 -26.45
C ASN A 323 7.47 22.50 -26.43
N LYS A 324 6.39 22.83 -25.73
CA LYS A 324 5.14 22.09 -25.88
C LYS A 324 4.53 22.46 -27.23
N TYR A 325 4.39 21.50 -28.13
CA TYR A 325 3.70 21.72 -29.39
C TYR A 325 2.18 21.73 -29.18
N LEU A 326 1.69 20.87 -28.27
CA LEU A 326 0.36 20.95 -27.71
C LEU A 326 0.46 21.41 -26.25
N GLU A 327 -0.24 22.49 -25.91
CA GLU A 327 -0.34 22.99 -24.54
C GLU A 327 -1.81 23.27 -24.21
N ILE A 328 -2.29 22.74 -23.09
CA ILE A 328 -3.67 22.87 -22.66
C ILE A 328 -3.74 24.09 -21.73
N ILE A 329 -4.32 25.18 -22.22
CA ILE A 329 -4.38 26.45 -21.51
C ILE A 329 -5.44 26.41 -20.40
N ASP A 330 -6.62 25.89 -20.73
CA ASP A 330 -7.76 25.86 -19.81
C ASP A 330 -8.78 24.81 -20.24
N PHE A 331 -9.56 24.30 -19.30
CA PHE A 331 -10.68 23.40 -19.59
C PHE A 331 -11.81 23.53 -18.56
N GLU A 332 -13.03 23.36 -19.03
CA GLU A 332 -14.23 23.34 -18.19
C GLU A 332 -15.02 22.06 -18.47
N THR A 333 -15.63 21.50 -17.43
CA THR A 333 -16.55 20.37 -17.59
C THR A 333 -17.86 20.58 -16.88
N LYS A 334 -18.94 20.05 -17.47
CA LYS A 334 -20.28 20.06 -16.91
C LYS A 334 -20.81 18.64 -16.90
N THR A 335 -21.29 18.21 -15.73
CA THR A 335 -21.92 16.90 -15.55
C THR A 335 -23.34 17.11 -15.04
N SER A 336 -24.26 16.22 -15.44
CA SER A 336 -25.62 16.20 -14.91
C SER A 336 -26.08 14.76 -14.69
N LYS A 337 -27.10 14.57 -13.85
CA LYS A 337 -27.59 13.24 -13.45
C LYS A 337 -28.11 12.39 -14.62
N TYR A 338 -28.55 13.02 -15.70
CA TYR A 338 -29.25 12.34 -16.81
C TYR A 338 -28.67 12.64 -18.20
N ASN A 339 -27.67 13.52 -18.31
CA ASN A 339 -27.04 13.85 -19.58
C ASN A 339 -25.59 13.37 -19.63
N LYS A 340 -25.05 13.24 -20.84
CA LYS A 340 -23.62 13.01 -21.05
C LYS A 340 -22.81 14.15 -20.47
N ALA A 341 -21.59 13.85 -20.02
CA ALA A 341 -20.66 14.88 -19.59
C ALA A 341 -20.27 15.75 -20.77
N GLN A 342 -20.21 17.06 -20.58
CA GLN A 342 -19.80 18.02 -21.60
C GLN A 342 -18.47 18.64 -21.17
N ALA A 343 -17.59 18.90 -22.13
CA ALA A 343 -16.32 19.55 -21.89
C ALA A 343 -16.03 20.61 -22.94
N SER A 344 -15.44 21.72 -22.50
CA SER A 344 -14.85 22.75 -23.34
C SER A 344 -13.37 22.86 -23.00
N VAL A 345 -12.51 22.95 -24.01
CA VAL A 345 -11.06 23.07 -23.83
C VAL A 345 -10.53 24.22 -24.67
N LYS A 346 -9.60 24.96 -24.09
CA LYS A 346 -8.78 25.97 -24.76
C LYS A 346 -7.35 25.45 -24.79
N LEU A 347 -6.78 25.34 -25.97
CA LEU A 347 -5.45 24.78 -26.17
C LEU A 347 -4.63 25.64 -27.12
N ARG A 348 -3.32 25.57 -26.98
CA ARG A 348 -2.33 26.09 -27.93
C ARG A 348 -1.77 24.92 -28.73
N TYR A 349 -1.78 25.06 -30.05
CA TYR A 349 -1.24 24.08 -31.00
C TYR A 349 -0.26 24.80 -31.93
N GLY A 350 1.04 24.60 -31.71
CA GLY A 350 2.07 25.48 -32.25
C GLY A 350 1.81 26.94 -31.83
N ASP A 351 1.68 27.84 -32.80
CA ASP A 351 1.41 29.26 -32.54
C ASP A 351 -0.09 29.61 -32.47
N LYS A 352 -0.98 28.64 -32.63
CA LYS A 352 -2.44 28.88 -32.71
C LYS A 352 -3.13 28.56 -31.40
N VAL A 353 -4.08 29.41 -31.00
CA VAL A 353 -5.01 29.12 -29.91
C VAL A 353 -6.31 28.60 -30.49
N LEU A 354 -6.75 27.43 -30.01
CA LEU A 354 -7.88 26.68 -30.53
C LEU A 354 -8.87 26.35 -29.41
N LEU A 355 -10.12 26.12 -29.80
CA LEU A 355 -11.21 25.74 -28.91
C LEU A 355 -11.80 24.39 -29.33
N GLY A 356 -11.98 23.50 -28.37
CA GLY A 356 -12.60 22.20 -28.57
C GLY A 356 -13.81 22.03 -27.67
N GLN A 357 -14.89 21.45 -28.18
CA GLN A 357 -16.08 21.11 -27.39
C GLN A 357 -16.64 19.76 -27.79
N ALA A 358 -16.88 18.91 -26.78
CA ALA A 358 -17.42 17.57 -26.99
C ALA A 358 -18.22 17.05 -25.81
N GLU A 359 -19.01 16.01 -26.09
CA GLU A 359 -19.70 15.22 -25.08
C GLU A 359 -19.04 13.84 -24.93
N GLY A 360 -19.08 13.30 -23.71
CA GLY A 360 -18.51 12.02 -23.36
C GLY A 360 -19.37 11.21 -22.39
N VAL A 361 -19.08 9.91 -22.31
CA VAL A 361 -19.73 9.00 -21.35
C VAL A 361 -19.27 9.23 -19.91
N GLY A 362 -18.23 10.04 -19.73
CA GLY A 362 -17.75 10.54 -18.45
C GLY A 362 -16.90 11.79 -18.65
N THR A 363 -16.50 12.45 -17.55
CA THR A 363 -15.82 13.76 -17.58
C THR A 363 -14.49 13.72 -18.32
N VAL A 364 -13.66 12.70 -18.06
CA VAL A 364 -12.38 12.51 -18.73
C VAL A 364 -12.59 12.22 -20.22
N ASP A 365 -13.51 11.33 -20.58
CA ASP A 365 -13.84 11.02 -21.98
C ASP A 365 -14.31 12.26 -22.76
N ALA A 366 -15.14 13.10 -22.12
CA ALA A 366 -15.61 14.34 -22.72
C ALA A 366 -14.45 15.32 -23.01
N ILE A 367 -13.53 15.49 -22.05
CA ILE A 367 -12.35 16.35 -22.24
C ILE A 367 -11.44 15.81 -23.33
N ILE A 368 -11.11 14.52 -23.32
CA ILE A 368 -10.21 13.93 -24.33
C ILE A 368 -10.81 14.06 -25.73
N LYS A 369 -12.13 13.88 -25.87
CA LYS A 369 -12.83 14.15 -27.14
C LYS A 369 -12.80 15.63 -27.52
N ALA A 370 -12.97 16.53 -26.56
CA ALA A 370 -12.92 17.97 -26.79
C ALA A 370 -11.52 18.39 -27.26
N LEU A 371 -10.46 17.88 -26.62
CA LEU A 371 -9.06 18.08 -27.03
C LEU A 371 -8.84 17.60 -28.46
N LYS A 372 -9.15 16.33 -28.74
CA LYS A 372 -9.00 15.76 -30.08
C LYS A 372 -9.77 16.55 -31.14
N LYS A 373 -10.96 17.06 -30.82
CA LYS A 373 -11.73 17.89 -31.74
C LYS A 373 -11.12 19.28 -31.93
N GLY A 374 -10.62 19.88 -30.86
CA GLY A 374 -10.02 21.22 -30.88
C GLY A 374 -8.82 21.35 -31.80
N PHE A 375 -8.01 20.30 -31.96
CA PHE A 375 -6.88 20.28 -32.88
C PHE A 375 -7.09 19.42 -34.14
N LYS A 376 -8.23 18.74 -34.32
CA LYS A 376 -8.46 17.77 -35.42
C LYS A 376 -8.15 18.29 -36.81
N GLU A 377 -8.51 19.55 -37.09
CA GLU A 377 -8.32 20.19 -38.40
C GLU A 377 -6.86 20.63 -38.65
N HIS A 378 -6.04 20.63 -37.61
CA HIS A 378 -4.63 21.03 -37.65
C HIS A 378 -3.68 19.85 -37.42
N ASP A 379 -4.21 18.72 -36.95
CA ASP A 379 -3.45 17.57 -36.50
C ASP A 379 -3.22 16.53 -37.60
N LYS A 380 -1.95 16.36 -37.97
CA LYS A 380 -1.48 15.31 -38.89
C LYS A 380 -1.03 14.03 -38.16
N LEU A 381 -0.95 14.10 -36.83
CA LEU A 381 -0.49 13.04 -35.93
C LEU A 381 -1.71 12.31 -35.37
N PHE A 382 -2.15 11.25 -36.04
CA PHE A 382 -3.26 10.45 -35.54
C PHE A 382 -2.83 9.69 -34.28
N ILE A 383 -3.39 10.06 -33.11
CA ILE A 383 -3.12 9.37 -31.85
C ILE A 383 -4.33 8.56 -31.38
N LYS A 384 -4.11 7.26 -31.20
CA LYS A 384 -5.05 6.34 -30.54
C LYS A 384 -4.56 6.05 -29.13
N LEU A 385 -5.42 6.32 -28.14
CA LEU A 385 -5.19 5.87 -26.77
C LEU A 385 -5.52 4.39 -26.72
N THR A 386 -4.59 3.57 -26.25
CA THR A 386 -4.75 2.11 -26.15
C THR A 386 -4.95 1.65 -24.73
N ASP A 387 -4.44 2.40 -23.75
CA ASP A 387 -4.56 2.10 -22.33
C ASP A 387 -4.72 3.39 -21.53
N TYR A 388 -5.50 3.31 -20.45
CA TYR A 388 -5.73 4.38 -19.50
C TYR A 388 -5.91 3.73 -18.12
N HIS A 389 -4.98 4.02 -17.23
CA HIS A 389 -4.97 3.49 -15.87
C HIS A 389 -4.95 4.63 -14.85
N VAL A 390 -5.76 4.50 -13.79
CA VAL A 390 -5.80 5.45 -12.68
C VAL A 390 -5.41 4.71 -11.42
N GLU A 391 -4.38 5.20 -10.76
CA GLU A 391 -3.92 4.71 -9.48
C GLU A 391 -4.19 5.75 -8.39
N ILE A 392 -4.72 5.28 -7.26
CA ILE A 392 -5.02 6.10 -6.08
C ILE A 392 -4.11 5.62 -4.96
N PHE A 393 -3.16 6.44 -4.54
CA PHE A 393 -2.08 6.02 -3.62
C PHE A 393 -2.42 6.17 -2.15
N THR A 394 -3.35 7.05 -1.81
CA THR A 394 -3.75 7.31 -0.42
C THR A 394 -5.26 7.22 -0.27
N GLY A 395 -5.71 6.75 0.90
CA GLY A 395 -7.12 6.79 1.29
C GLY A 395 -7.43 8.10 2.01
N GLY A 396 -8.62 8.66 1.79
CA GLY A 396 -9.08 9.91 2.42
C GLY A 396 -9.40 11.01 1.41
N VAL A 397 -9.86 12.16 1.90
CA VAL A 397 -10.20 13.34 1.09
C VAL A 397 -8.97 14.03 0.46
N ASP A 398 -7.77 13.70 0.92
CA ASP A 398 -6.52 14.31 0.46
C ASP A 398 -5.80 13.53 -0.64
N ALA A 399 -6.39 12.45 -1.16
CA ALA A 399 -5.72 11.54 -2.07
C ALA A 399 -5.24 12.19 -3.38
N SER A 400 -3.97 11.93 -3.73
CA SER A 400 -3.41 12.21 -5.05
C SER A 400 -3.65 11.02 -5.96
N VAL A 401 -3.89 11.28 -7.24
CA VAL A 401 -4.06 10.24 -8.27
C VAL A 401 -2.98 10.36 -9.33
N LYS A 402 -2.50 9.21 -9.81
CA LYS A 402 -1.60 9.10 -10.96
C LYS A 402 -2.40 8.52 -12.09
N VAL A 403 -2.30 9.16 -13.24
CA VAL A 403 -2.89 8.68 -14.47
C VAL A 403 -1.75 8.24 -15.36
N VAL A 404 -1.81 6.98 -15.80
CA VAL A 404 -0.90 6.42 -16.80
C VAL A 404 -1.70 6.25 -18.09
N MET A 405 -1.23 6.85 -19.17
CA MET A 405 -1.83 6.74 -20.50
C MET A 405 -0.85 6.09 -21.46
N THR A 406 -1.35 5.14 -22.26
CA THR A 406 -0.62 4.63 -23.42
C THR A 406 -1.25 5.18 -24.70
N ALA A 407 -0.42 5.75 -25.56
CA ALA A 407 -0.80 6.26 -26.86
C ALA A 407 0.01 5.57 -27.96
N ILE A 408 -0.64 5.31 -29.10
CA ILE A 408 0.02 4.84 -30.32
C ILE A 408 -0.35 5.74 -31.49
N ASP A 409 0.63 6.05 -32.35
CA ASP A 409 0.38 6.77 -33.59
C ASP A 409 0.12 5.83 -34.79
N LYS A 410 -0.12 6.41 -35.96
CA LYS A 410 -0.32 5.67 -37.23
C LYS A 410 0.92 4.92 -37.73
N ASN A 411 2.11 5.33 -37.30
CA ASN A 411 3.40 4.73 -37.67
C ASN A 411 3.77 3.56 -36.72
N GLY A 412 2.93 3.27 -35.72
CA GLY A 412 3.17 2.23 -34.72
C GLY A 412 4.05 2.69 -33.57
N ASN A 413 4.43 3.98 -33.50
CA ASN A 413 5.16 4.50 -32.35
C ASN A 413 4.24 4.48 -31.13
N ARG A 414 4.67 3.77 -30.11
CA ARG A 414 3.97 3.70 -28.83
C ARG A 414 4.72 4.55 -27.81
N ILE A 415 3.96 5.29 -27.01
CA ILE A 415 4.43 6.09 -25.88
C ILE A 415 3.56 5.79 -24.67
N ILE A 416 4.18 5.79 -23.50
CA ILE A 416 3.51 5.79 -22.21
C ILE A 416 3.82 7.12 -21.56
N ALA A 417 2.81 7.83 -21.09
CA ALA A 417 3.01 9.05 -20.30
C ALA A 417 2.23 8.97 -19.00
N GLN A 418 2.78 9.63 -17.99
CA GLN A 418 2.22 9.68 -16.65
C GLN A 418 2.10 11.12 -16.15
N ALA A 419 1.09 11.37 -15.34
CA ALA A 419 0.95 12.62 -14.60
C ALA A 419 0.26 12.38 -13.26
N THR A 420 0.69 13.13 -12.25
CA THR A 420 0.14 13.05 -10.90
C THR A 420 -0.58 14.34 -10.55
N SER A 421 -1.78 14.24 -9.97
CA SER A 421 -2.52 15.40 -9.50
C SER A 421 -3.46 15.05 -8.35
N PRO A 422 -3.78 16.01 -7.47
CA PRO A 422 -4.94 15.93 -6.57
C PRO A 422 -6.30 15.76 -7.28
N ASP A 423 -6.36 16.03 -8.59
CA ASP A 423 -7.58 15.95 -9.39
C ASP A 423 -7.35 15.01 -10.58
N VAL A 424 -8.15 13.94 -10.66
CA VAL A 424 -8.07 12.94 -11.74
C VAL A 424 -8.25 13.54 -13.12
N ILE A 425 -9.03 14.61 -13.24
CA ILE A 425 -9.25 15.28 -14.51
C ILE A 425 -7.97 16.00 -14.93
N VAL A 426 -7.35 16.76 -14.03
CA VAL A 426 -6.08 17.45 -14.28
C VAL A 426 -4.98 16.44 -14.62
N ALA A 427 -4.83 15.37 -13.83
CA ALA A 427 -3.86 14.31 -14.11
C ALA A 427 -4.09 13.69 -15.50
N SER A 428 -5.35 13.43 -15.87
CA SER A 428 -5.68 12.87 -17.19
C SER A 428 -5.33 13.81 -18.34
N VAL A 429 -5.62 15.10 -18.18
CA VAL A 429 -5.34 16.14 -19.17
C VAL A 429 -3.83 16.28 -19.38
N THR A 430 -3.06 16.35 -18.30
CA THR A 430 -1.60 16.44 -18.34
C THR A 430 -0.98 15.18 -18.96
N ALA A 431 -1.44 13.98 -18.58
CA ALA A 431 -0.94 12.73 -19.17
C ALA A 431 -1.21 12.67 -20.69
N PHE A 432 -2.36 13.17 -21.13
CA PHE A 432 -2.69 13.26 -22.56
C PHE A 432 -1.80 14.26 -23.30
N GLU A 433 -1.59 15.45 -22.73
CA GLU A 433 -0.70 16.47 -23.29
C GLU A 433 0.72 15.90 -23.51
N LYS A 434 1.25 15.18 -22.51
CA LYS A 434 2.56 14.53 -22.61
C LYS A 434 2.60 13.46 -23.69
N CYS A 435 1.61 12.56 -23.73
CA CYS A 435 1.49 11.55 -24.79
C CYS A 435 1.55 12.19 -26.18
N TYR A 436 0.82 13.30 -26.37
CA TYR A 436 0.80 14.00 -27.65
C TYR A 436 2.16 14.56 -28.01
N ASN A 437 2.78 15.32 -27.09
CA ASN A 437 4.06 15.95 -27.34
C ASN A 437 5.15 14.92 -27.61
N PHE A 438 5.26 13.85 -26.80
CA PHE A 438 6.22 12.78 -27.03
C PHE A 438 6.07 12.14 -28.42
N LEU A 439 4.84 11.81 -28.83
CA LEU A 439 4.59 11.27 -30.17
C LEU A 439 4.90 12.29 -31.27
N TYR A 440 4.55 13.57 -31.08
CA TYR A 440 4.88 14.62 -32.03
C TYR A 440 6.38 14.67 -32.28
N TYR A 441 7.17 14.72 -31.21
CA TYR A 441 8.62 14.79 -31.32
C TYR A 441 9.26 13.53 -31.88
N LYS A 442 8.74 12.36 -31.54
CA LYS A 442 9.21 11.09 -32.12
C LYS A 442 9.00 10.99 -33.64
N ASN A 443 8.00 11.70 -34.17
CA ASN A 443 7.75 11.79 -35.61
C ASN A 443 8.53 12.89 -36.34
N HIS A 444 9.20 13.79 -35.60
CA HIS A 444 9.94 14.92 -36.15
C HIS A 444 11.43 14.93 -35.74
N LYS A 445 11.89 13.87 -35.04
CA LYS A 445 13.29 13.44 -34.97
C LYS A 445 13.63 12.67 -36.25
#